data_AF-A0A285EY94-F1
#
_entry.id   AF-A0A285EY94-F1
#
_cell.length_a   1.000
_cell.length_b   1.000
_cell.length_c   1.000
_cell.angle_alpha   90.00
_cell.angle_beta   90.00
_cell.angle_gamma   90.00
#
_symmetry.space_group_name_H-M   'P 1'
#
loop_
_entity.id
_entity.type
_entity.pdbx_description
1 polymer ?
#
loop_
_entity_poly.entity_id
_entity_poly.type
_entity_poly.pdbx_seq_one_letter_code
_entity_poly.pdbx_strand_id
1 'polypeptide(L)'
;MNDLYCTEEINHVRRYVNNIPISGRYRTELVRWINTYLDEENVEKHLSSTKDTFDMSVKQAAQRDLELTILFAKKEDRTNSGIIFLEGELLFLFNLLYEKVKAQKLAA
;
A
#
# COMPACT_ATOMS: atom_id res chain seq x y z
N MET A 1 9.46 -15.43 5.00
CA MET A 1 9.07 -14.24 5.80
C MET A 1 7.81 -14.65 6.54
N ASN A 2 7.75 -14.54 7.88
CA ASN A 2 6.61 -15.05 8.64
C ASN A 2 5.36 -14.21 8.36
N ASP A 3 4.22 -14.85 8.08
CA ASP A 3 2.93 -14.17 7.86
C ASP A 3 2.58 -13.20 8.98
N LEU A 4 2.92 -13.58 10.22
CA LEU A 4 2.72 -12.75 11.41
C LEU A 4 3.43 -11.39 11.31
N TYR A 5 4.64 -11.36 10.74
CA TYR A 5 5.42 -10.12 10.57
C TYR A 5 4.74 -9.16 9.59
N CYS A 6 4.22 -9.66 8.47
CA CYS A 6 3.56 -8.80 7.47
C CYS A 6 2.27 -8.19 8.04
N THR A 7 1.48 -8.97 8.78
CA THR A 7 0.26 -8.47 9.43
C THR A 7 0.55 -7.46 10.55
N GLU A 8 1.61 -7.67 11.34
CA GLU A 8 2.02 -6.72 12.38
C GLU A 8 2.47 -5.38 11.79
N GLU A 9 3.28 -5.39 10.73
CA GLU A 9 3.76 -4.20 10.04
C GLU A 9 2.61 -3.42 9.36
N ILE A 10 1.67 -4.10 8.70
CA ILE A 10 0.48 -3.45 8.11
C ILE A 10 -0.35 -2.75 9.20
N ASN A 11 -0.55 -3.42 10.34
CA ASN A 11 -1.26 -2.84 11.48
C ASN A 11 -0.51 -1.65 12.10
N HIS A 12 0.83 -1.73 12.15
CA HIS A 12 1.68 -0.64 12.62
C HIS A 12 1.52 0.59 11.74
N VAL A 13 1.70 0.46 10.43
CA VAL A 13 1.60 1.58 9.48
C VAL A 13 0.19 2.17 9.49
N ARG A 14 -0.85 1.34 9.55
CA ARG A 14 -2.24 1.82 9.69
C ARG A 14 -2.44 2.65 10.96
N ARG A 15 -1.90 2.23 12.09
CA ARG A 15 -1.95 3.02 13.34
C ARG A 15 -1.14 4.31 13.20
N TYR A 16 0.03 4.25 12.59
CA TYR A 16 0.88 5.42 12.39
C TYR A 16 0.19 6.50 11.56
N VAL A 17 -0.35 6.15 10.38
CA VAL A 17 -1.08 7.09 9.49
C VAL A 17 -2.25 7.78 10.20
N ASN A 18 -2.94 7.05 11.08
CA ASN A 18 -4.06 7.62 11.83
C ASN A 18 -3.63 8.65 12.90
N ASN A 19 -2.39 8.58 13.38
CA ASN A 19 -1.90 9.39 14.50
C ASN A 19 -0.94 10.51 14.09
N ILE A 20 -0.40 10.51 12.87
CA ILE A 20 0.49 11.58 12.41
C ILE A 20 -0.25 12.90 12.13
N PRO A 21 0.40 14.05 12.37
CA PRO A 21 -0.21 15.38 12.21
C PRO A 21 -0.21 15.81 10.74
N ILE A 22 -1.00 15.11 9.92
CA ILE A 22 -1.21 15.41 8.50
C ILE A 22 -2.60 15.96 8.24
N SER A 23 -2.81 16.59 7.08
CA SER A 23 -4.14 17.04 6.69
C SER A 23 -5.16 15.88 6.65
N GLY A 24 -6.38 16.14 7.14
CA GLY A 24 -7.41 15.10 7.27
C GLY A 24 -7.79 14.45 5.94
N ARG A 25 -7.82 15.21 4.84
CA ARG A 25 -8.13 14.66 3.51
C ARG A 25 -7.01 13.75 3.00
N TYR A 26 -5.75 14.14 3.18
CA TYR A 26 -4.61 13.31 2.82
C TYR A 26 -4.57 12.02 3.64
N ARG A 27 -4.83 12.10 4.95
CA ARG A 27 -4.99 10.92 5.81
C ARG A 27 -6.05 9.96 5.27
N THR A 28 -7.22 10.47 4.90
CA THR A 28 -8.31 9.64 4.35
C THR A 28 -7.85 8.88 3.12
N GLU A 29 -7.13 9.53 2.20
CA GLU A 29 -6.65 8.86 0.98
C GLU A 29 -5.51 7.87 1.27
N LEU A 30 -4.61 8.15 2.21
CA LEU A 30 -3.59 7.17 2.65
C LEU A 30 -4.23 5.94 3.30
N VAL A 31 -5.23 6.13 4.17
CA VAL A 31 -5.97 5.02 4.79
C VAL A 31 -6.72 4.22 3.73
N ARG A 32 -7.31 4.89 2.74
CA ARG A 32 -7.97 4.23 1.60
C ARG A 32 -6.97 3.42 0.78
N TRP A 33 -5.78 3.96 0.53
CA TRP A 33 -4.72 3.27 -0.17
C TRP A 33 -4.30 2.00 0.58
N ILE A 34 -4.06 2.12 1.90
CA ILE A 34 -3.72 1.00 2.79
C ILE A 34 -4.79 -0.10 2.71
N ASN A 35 -6.07 0.24 2.87
CA ASN A 35 -7.14 -0.76 2.84
C ASN A 35 -7.34 -1.39 1.43
N THR A 36 -6.91 -0.70 0.36
CA THR A 36 -7.03 -1.23 -1.01
C THR A 36 -5.88 -2.17 -1.33
N TYR A 37 -4.64 -1.76 -1.03
CA TYR A 37 -3.44 -2.42 -1.54
C TYR A 37 -2.69 -3.25 -0.48
N LEU A 38 -2.87 -3.01 0.81
CA LEU A 38 -2.32 -3.83 1.90
C LEU A 38 -3.37 -4.82 2.45
N ASP A 39 -4.25 -5.29 1.59
CA ASP A 39 -5.26 -6.30 1.88
C ASP A 39 -5.02 -7.53 1.00
N GLU A 40 -4.77 -8.67 1.66
CA GLU A 40 -4.38 -9.92 0.99
C GLU A 40 -5.48 -10.42 0.03
N GLU A 41 -6.76 -10.32 0.43
CA GLU A 41 -7.88 -10.75 -0.41
C GLU A 41 -8.02 -9.88 -1.67
N ASN A 42 -7.80 -8.58 -1.55
CA ASN A 42 -7.85 -7.66 -2.70
C ASN A 42 -6.71 -7.95 -3.68
N VAL A 43 -5.50 -8.19 -3.17
CA VAL A 43 -4.34 -8.57 -4.00
C VAL A 43 -4.59 -9.92 -4.69
N GLU A 44 -5.15 -10.90 -3.97
CA GLU A 44 -5.50 -12.21 -4.53
C GLU A 44 -6.58 -12.12 -5.62
N LYS A 45 -7.63 -11.31 -5.41
CA LYS A 45 -8.67 -11.03 -6.41
C LYS A 45 -8.07 -10.43 -7.68
N HIS A 46 -7.17 -9.45 -7.54
CA HIS A 46 -6.48 -8.84 -8.67
C HIS A 46 -5.57 -9.82 -9.42
N LEU A 47 -4.83 -10.67 -8.71
CA LEU A 47 -4.02 -11.72 -9.34
C LEU A 47 -4.89 -12.77 -10.03
N SER A 48 -6.08 -13.06 -9.51
CA SER A 48 -7.00 -14.07 -10.07
C SER A 48 -7.76 -13.57 -11.29
N SER A 49 -8.08 -12.27 -11.36
CA SER A 49 -8.74 -11.66 -12.52
C SER A 49 -7.85 -11.51 -13.75
N THR A 50 -6.53 -11.65 -13.57
CA THR A 50 -5.55 -11.27 -14.58
C THR A 50 -4.97 -12.50 -15.25
N LYS A 51 -5.34 -12.74 -16.52
CA LYS A 51 -4.68 -13.75 -17.38
C LYS A 51 -3.30 -13.21 -17.77
N ASP A 52 -2.27 -13.53 -16.97
CA ASP A 52 -0.80 -13.51 -17.19
C ASP A 52 -0.09 -12.30 -17.85
N THR A 53 -0.72 -11.47 -18.68
CA THR A 53 -0.05 -10.37 -19.42
C THR A 53 -0.16 -9.00 -18.76
N PHE A 54 -0.79 -8.88 -17.59
CA PHE A 54 -1.08 -7.60 -16.92
C PHE A 54 -0.58 -7.48 -15.47
N ASP A 55 0.34 -8.35 -15.01
CA ASP A 55 0.95 -8.31 -13.66
C ASP A 55 1.56 -6.93 -13.29
N MET A 56 2.12 -6.23 -14.28
CA MET A 56 2.66 -4.88 -14.12
C MET A 56 1.59 -3.82 -13.80
N SER A 57 0.31 -4.08 -14.14
CA SER A 57 -0.77 -3.09 -13.97
C SER A 57 -1.13 -2.85 -12.52
N VAL A 58 -1.11 -3.88 -11.68
CA VAL A 58 -1.48 -3.75 -10.25
C VAL A 58 -0.41 -2.97 -9.50
N LYS A 59 0.88 -3.30 -9.74
CA LYS A 59 1.99 -2.55 -9.14
C LYS A 59 2.03 -1.09 -9.61
N GLN A 60 1.80 -0.86 -10.90
CA GLN A 60 1.71 0.50 -11.44
C GLN A 60 0.49 1.26 -10.91
N ALA A 61 -0.66 0.60 -10.72
CA ALA A 61 -1.84 1.21 -10.13
C ALA A 61 -1.58 1.60 -8.67
N ALA A 62 -1.03 0.69 -7.86
CA ALA A 62 -0.68 0.98 -6.47
C ALA A 62 0.28 2.18 -6.37
N GLN A 63 1.32 2.23 -7.21
CA GLN A 63 2.25 3.35 -7.26
C GLN A 63 1.56 4.66 -7.68
N ARG A 64 0.79 4.65 -8.77
CA ARG A 64 0.10 5.85 -9.27
C ARG A 64 -0.92 6.38 -8.26
N ASP A 65 -1.71 5.49 -7.65
CA ASP A 65 -2.71 5.88 -6.66
C ASP A 65 -2.04 6.49 -5.43
N LEU A 66 -0.88 5.96 -5.02
CA LEU A 66 -0.10 6.56 -3.94
C LEU A 66 0.40 7.95 -4.32
N GLU A 67 1.01 8.10 -5.51
CA GLU A 67 1.48 9.38 -6.03
C GLU A 67 0.34 10.41 -6.12
N LEU A 68 -0.86 9.99 -6.51
CA LEU A 68 -2.04 10.87 -6.60
C LEU A 68 -2.55 11.32 -5.23
N THR A 69 -2.29 10.58 -4.15
CA THR A 69 -2.71 11.01 -2.81
C THR A 69 -2.10 12.36 -2.40
N ILE A 70 -0.93 12.71 -2.95
CA ILE A 70 -0.25 13.98 -2.70
C ILE A 70 -1.08 15.21 -3.12
N LEU A 71 -2.01 15.04 -4.06
CA LEU A 71 -2.92 16.11 -4.49
C LEU A 71 -3.81 16.61 -3.34
N PHE A 72 -4.02 15.78 -2.32
CA PHE A 72 -4.81 16.08 -1.14
C PHE A 72 -3.96 16.56 0.05
N ALA A 73 -2.64 16.44 -0.06
CA ALA A 73 -1.67 16.88 0.93
C ALA A 73 -1.50 18.41 0.89
N LYS A 74 -1.35 19.03 2.07
CA LYS A 74 -0.96 20.44 2.19
C LYS A 74 0.53 20.60 1.91
N LYS A 75 0.99 21.84 1.74
CA LYS A 75 2.40 22.13 1.50
C LYS A 75 3.29 21.57 2.62
N GLU A 76 2.85 21.68 3.86
CA GLU A 76 3.59 21.20 5.04
C GLU A 76 3.73 19.68 5.04
N ASP A 77 2.67 18.97 4.64
CA ASP A 77 2.67 17.52 4.48
C ASP A 77 3.70 17.10 3.40
N ARG A 78 3.72 17.79 2.25
CA ARG A 78 4.61 17.45 1.11
C ARG A 78 6.09 17.64 1.40
N THR A 79 6.43 18.51 2.36
CA THR A 79 7.82 18.79 2.74
C THR A 79 8.29 17.99 3.95
N ASN A 80 7.40 17.20 4.56
CA ASN A 80 7.73 16.41 5.72
C ASN A 80 8.45 15.12 5.29
N SER A 81 9.74 15.00 5.63
CA SER A 81 10.54 13.82 5.30
C SER A 81 9.95 12.52 5.85
N GLY A 82 9.30 12.56 7.02
CA GLY A 82 8.63 11.40 7.60
C GLY A 82 7.47 10.89 6.76
N ILE A 83 6.81 11.76 5.98
CA ILE A 83 5.73 11.39 5.06
C ILE A 83 6.31 10.75 3.80
N ILE A 84 7.42 11.30 3.28
CA ILE A 84 8.13 10.72 2.13
C ILE A 84 8.62 9.30 2.47
N PHE A 85 9.18 9.09 3.67
CA PHE A 85 9.59 7.76 4.13
C PHE A 85 8.40 6.81 4.28
N LEU A 86 7.28 7.28 4.83
CA LEU A 86 6.05 6.51 4.96
C LEU A 86 5.52 6.04 3.59
N GLU A 87 5.49 6.91 2.58
CA GLU A 87 5.05 6.52 1.22
C GLU A 87 5.95 5.43 0.63
N GLY A 88 7.26 5.51 0.86
CA GLY A 88 8.20 4.45 0.48
C GLY A 88 7.93 3.12 1.20
N GLU A 89 7.67 3.19 2.51
CA GLU A 89 7.34 2.02 3.34
C GLU A 89 6.03 1.34 2.89
N LEU A 90 5.01 2.13 2.53
CA LEU A 90 3.76 1.62 1.99
C LEU A 90 3.98 0.81 0.71
N LEU A 91 4.75 1.32 -0.25
CA LEU A 91 5.08 0.60 -1.48
C LEU A 91 5.93 -0.64 -1.22
N PHE A 92 6.83 -0.58 -0.25
CA PHE A 92 7.64 -1.74 0.15
C PHE A 92 6.77 -2.87 0.70
N LEU A 93 5.88 -2.56 1.66
CA LEU A 93 4.96 -3.53 2.23
C LEU A 93 4.02 -4.13 1.19
N PHE A 94 3.50 -3.30 0.27
CA PHE A 94 2.67 -3.78 -0.83
C PHE A 94 3.44 -4.77 -1.72
N ASN A 95 4.69 -4.46 -2.08
CA ASN A 95 5.49 -5.37 -2.91
C ASN A 95 5.77 -6.71 -2.18
N LEU A 96 6.03 -6.67 -0.88
CA LEU A 96 6.20 -7.90 -0.09
C LEU A 96 4.93 -8.75 -0.09
N LEU A 97 3.78 -8.13 0.18
CA LEU A 97 2.47 -8.81 0.15
C LEU A 97 2.17 -9.38 -1.24
N TYR A 98 2.42 -8.59 -2.30
CA TYR A 98 2.21 -9.01 -3.68
C TYR A 98 3.02 -10.26 -4.03
N GLU A 99 4.34 -10.26 -3.74
CA GLU A 99 5.19 -11.42 -4.04
C GLU A 99 4.81 -12.64 -3.20
N LYS A 100 4.37 -12.45 -1.94
CA LYS A 100 3.82 -13.53 -1.11
C LYS A 100 2.60 -14.17 -1.78
N VAL A 101 1.57 -13.38 -2.10
CA VAL A 101 0.32 -13.89 -2.68
C VAL A 101 0.58 -14.53 -4.04
N LYS A 102 1.44 -13.92 -4.86
CA LYS A 102 1.86 -14.50 -6.15
C LYS A 102 2.53 -15.86 -5.98
N ALA A 103 3.45 -16.00 -5.01
CA ALA A 103 4.12 -17.27 -4.73
C ALA A 103 3.15 -18.34 -4.23
N GLN A 104 2.18 -17.99 -3.38
CA GLN A 104 1.14 -18.91 -2.93
C GLN A 104 0.28 -19.42 -4.08
N LYS A 105 -0.11 -18.52 -5.00
CA LYS A 105 -0.90 -18.89 -6.19
C LYS A 105 -0.14 -19.82 -7.14
N LEU A 106 1.16 -19.64 -7.31
CA LEU A 106 1.98 -20.53 -8.15
C LEU A 106 2.22 -21.91 -7.53
N ALA A 107 2.04 -22.05 -6.21
CA ALA A 107 2.18 -23.31 -5.48
C ALA A 107 0.86 -24.08 -5.32
N ALA A 108 -0.28 -23.47 -5.66
CA ALA A 108 -1.63 -24.04 -5.60
C ALA A 108 -2.06 -24.61 -6.97
#